data_AF-A0AAV4V020-F1
#
_entry.id   AF-A0AAV4V020-F1
#
_cell.length_a   1.000
_cell.length_b   1.000
_cell.length_c   1.000
_cell.angle_alpha   90.00
_cell.angle_beta   90.00
_cell.angle_gamma   90.00
#
_symmetry.space_group_name_H-M   'P 1'
#
loop_
_entity.id
_entity.type
_entity.pdbx_description
1 polymer ?
#
loop_
_entity_poly.entity_id
_entity_poly.type
_entity_poly.pdbx_seq_one_letter_code
_entity_poly.pdbx_strand_id
1 'polypeptide(L)'
;MVPLTTTIVFAFLLILGQASDTSERGEDCSSFDRCKAGDFFRTCSCDRDCYKYGTCCSDSDQYAKMASEQQQYWCHSDRTSMPVYAKRACAVEFSGGEVQTRICTQGVRDKADVLNNLLVTSTKSKTTYWNRNCAICNKENRKDLRLWAVQVVCPSKHGDVTFRKSYVEDHLTFDLDLEEWGLKVKDGFVACTLTFLQPTKTVGKLNYCAPNLVSSCPAGFEDSEVVEKCSTYHAERKQKNTDLYFRNVHCALCNGVSEDDLECVGRNYSPLNNIKGKDVVKVVFDSGVWLDRNETEKYKCSSGNMYDPFQARCRQMPESFLRDLNATLYPVNFAPRIMGDAYVFAILLVFILISKYSFYC
;
A
#
# COMPACT_ATOMS: atom_id res chain seq x y z
N MET A 1 -74.94 -30.79 51.46
CA MET A 1 -73.59 -31.24 51.81
C MET A 1 -72.72 -31.09 50.56
N VAL A 2 -71.71 -30.24 50.67
CA VAL A 2 -70.67 -29.84 49.70
C VAL A 2 -69.37 -30.54 50.18
N PRO A 3 -68.23 -30.58 49.46
CA PRO A 3 -67.89 -30.86 48.05
C PRO A 3 -66.87 -32.02 47.93
N LEU A 4 -66.38 -32.37 46.73
CA LEU A 4 -64.93 -32.28 46.49
C LEU A 4 -64.60 -32.26 44.99
N THR A 5 -63.94 -31.16 44.63
CA THR A 5 -63.24 -30.84 43.40
C THR A 5 -62.05 -31.76 43.18
N THR A 6 -61.80 -32.19 41.93
CA THR A 6 -60.43 -32.52 41.51
C THR A 6 -60.17 -31.92 40.15
N THR A 7 -59.54 -30.75 40.20
CA THR A 7 -58.93 -30.02 39.11
C THR A 7 -57.81 -30.86 38.51
N ILE A 8 -57.94 -31.28 37.25
CA ILE A 8 -56.81 -31.81 36.49
C ILE A 8 -56.21 -30.64 35.70
N VAL A 9 -55.09 -30.15 36.22
CA VAL A 9 -54.17 -29.23 35.54
C VAL A 9 -53.24 -30.10 34.68
N PHE A 10 -53.45 -30.13 33.36
CA PHE A 10 -52.40 -30.55 32.44
C PHE A 10 -51.78 -29.30 31.83
N ALA A 11 -50.56 -29.03 32.28
CA ALA A 11 -49.71 -27.95 31.83
C ALA A 11 -49.47 -28.06 30.32
N PHE A 12 -49.75 -26.97 29.60
CA PHE A 12 -49.19 -26.73 28.28
C PHE A 12 -47.67 -26.65 28.42
N LEU A 13 -46.97 -27.68 27.94
CA LEU A 13 -45.57 -27.57 27.55
C LEU A 13 -45.50 -26.67 26.32
N LEU A 14 -45.48 -25.36 26.56
CA LEU A 14 -44.85 -24.41 25.65
C LEU A 14 -43.37 -24.79 25.63
N ILE A 15 -42.98 -25.55 24.61
CA ILE A 15 -41.60 -25.55 24.14
C ILE A 15 -41.39 -24.15 23.57
N LEU A 16 -41.06 -23.21 24.45
CA LEU A 16 -40.22 -22.09 24.08
C LEU A 16 -38.94 -22.74 23.59
N GLY A 17 -38.80 -22.85 22.27
CA GLY A 17 -37.50 -22.88 21.63
C GLY A 17 -36.83 -21.57 22.04
N GLN A 18 -36.18 -21.60 23.20
CA GLN A 18 -35.07 -20.71 23.46
C GLN A 18 -34.11 -21.02 22.33
N ALA A 19 -34.08 -20.14 21.34
CA ALA A 19 -32.88 -19.90 20.58
C ALA A 19 -31.81 -19.74 21.64
N SER A 20 -31.04 -20.82 21.79
CA SER A 20 -29.88 -20.87 22.64
C SER A 20 -29.00 -19.74 22.13
N ASP A 21 -29.04 -18.64 22.87
CA ASP A 21 -28.10 -17.55 22.79
C ASP A 21 -26.74 -18.15 23.15
N THR A 22 -26.10 -18.78 22.16
CA THR A 22 -24.69 -19.16 22.19
C THR A 22 -23.85 -17.91 21.94
N SER A 23 -24.13 -16.85 22.70
CA SER A 23 -23.28 -15.67 22.85
C SER A 23 -22.29 -15.95 23.98
N GLU A 24 -21.39 -16.89 23.72
CA GLU A 24 -20.21 -17.09 24.59
C GLU A 24 -19.15 -17.95 23.87
N ARG A 25 -18.86 -17.69 22.57
CA ARG A 25 -17.67 -18.28 21.92
C ARG A 25 -17.21 -17.68 20.58
N GLY A 26 -17.29 -16.36 20.44
CA GLY A 26 -16.45 -15.61 19.50
C GLY A 26 -16.06 -14.32 20.19
N GLU A 27 -14.82 -13.86 20.08
CA GLU A 27 -14.50 -12.47 20.48
C GLU A 27 -15.43 -11.57 19.67
N ASP A 28 -16.37 -10.88 20.34
CA ASP A 28 -17.33 -10.01 19.67
C ASP A 28 -16.57 -8.85 19.02
N CYS A 29 -16.29 -8.99 17.73
CA CYS A 29 -15.58 -7.99 16.96
C CYS A 29 -16.44 -6.73 16.69
N SER A 30 -17.67 -6.63 17.22
CA SER A 30 -18.57 -5.50 16.95
C SER A 30 -17.98 -4.14 17.37
N SER A 31 -17.04 -4.14 18.33
CA SER A 31 -16.29 -2.94 18.71
C SER A 31 -15.33 -2.45 17.62
N PHE A 32 -14.85 -3.33 16.74
CA PHE A 32 -13.89 -3.01 15.69
C PHE A 32 -14.53 -2.38 14.44
N ASP A 33 -15.85 -2.54 14.30
CA ASP A 33 -16.62 -2.14 13.12
C ASP A 33 -17.31 -0.79 13.30
N ARG A 34 -17.14 -0.19 14.48
CA ARG A 34 -17.90 0.96 14.95
C ARG A 34 -17.01 2.09 15.44
N CYS A 35 -17.37 3.31 15.11
CA CYS A 35 -16.72 4.53 15.56
C CYS A 35 -16.90 4.77 17.05
N LYS A 36 -18.05 4.39 17.60
CA LYS A 36 -18.42 4.72 18.99
C LYS A 36 -17.77 3.83 20.05
N ALA A 37 -17.05 2.78 19.65
CA ALA A 37 -16.54 1.77 20.58
C ALA A 37 -15.26 2.18 21.35
N GLY A 38 -14.72 3.38 21.16
CA GLY A 38 -13.56 3.88 21.91
C GLY A 38 -12.23 3.16 21.65
N ASP A 39 -12.22 2.05 20.89
CA ASP A 39 -11.03 1.23 20.67
C ASP A 39 -10.02 1.87 19.71
N PHE A 40 -8.74 1.72 20.06
CA PHE A 40 -7.60 2.21 19.26
C PHE A 40 -7.28 1.32 18.05
N PHE A 41 -7.89 0.13 17.94
CA PHE A 41 -7.55 -0.89 16.95
C PHE A 41 -8.64 -1.15 15.90
N ARG A 42 -9.47 -0.15 15.57
CA ARG A 42 -10.49 -0.26 14.51
C ARG A 42 -9.88 -0.68 13.18
N THR A 43 -10.59 -1.56 12.46
CA THR A 43 -10.20 -1.98 11.10
C THR A 43 -10.87 -1.13 10.01
N CYS A 44 -11.71 -0.19 10.42
CA CYS A 44 -12.44 0.77 9.58
C CYS A 44 -12.13 2.22 9.97
N SER A 45 -12.55 3.17 9.14
CA SER A 45 -12.28 4.60 9.28
C SER A 45 -13.53 5.40 9.67
N CYS A 46 -13.35 6.31 10.62
CA CYS A 46 -14.38 7.27 11.08
C CYS A 46 -14.08 8.70 10.62
N ASP A 47 -13.00 8.87 9.85
CA ASP A 47 -12.57 10.16 9.34
C ASP A 47 -13.57 10.68 8.31
N ARG A 48 -13.64 12.00 8.17
CA ARG A 48 -14.54 12.68 7.22
C ARG A 48 -14.37 12.23 5.77
N ASP A 49 -13.20 11.70 5.42
CA ASP A 49 -12.86 11.28 4.07
C ASP A 49 -12.99 9.76 3.84
N CYS A 50 -13.43 8.96 4.83
CA CYS A 50 -13.49 7.50 4.69
C CYS A 50 -14.26 7.03 3.46
N TYR A 51 -15.29 7.78 3.03
CA TYR A 51 -16.10 7.44 1.86
C TYR A 51 -15.29 7.50 0.56
N LYS A 52 -14.29 8.39 0.47
CA LYS A 52 -13.41 8.51 -0.69
C LYS A 52 -12.51 7.28 -0.85
N TYR A 53 -12.20 6.60 0.26
CA TYR A 53 -11.37 5.40 0.31
C TYR A 53 -12.20 4.11 0.32
N GLY A 54 -13.52 4.21 0.54
CA GLY A 54 -14.39 3.05 0.73
C GLY A 54 -14.16 2.34 2.07
N THR A 55 -13.63 3.05 3.08
CA THR A 55 -13.19 2.45 4.36
C THR A 55 -14.09 2.81 5.55
N CYS A 56 -15.27 3.38 5.35
CA CYS A 56 -16.10 3.79 6.49
C CYS A 56 -16.59 2.60 7.32
N CYS A 57 -16.59 2.80 8.64
CA CYS A 57 -17.30 1.96 9.59
C CYS A 57 -18.82 1.98 9.34
N SER A 58 -19.54 0.98 9.82
CA SER A 58 -21.00 0.85 9.60
C SER A 58 -21.81 1.96 10.27
N ASP A 59 -21.30 2.56 11.34
CA ASP A 59 -21.94 3.64 12.12
C ASP A 59 -21.29 5.02 11.88
N SER A 60 -20.43 5.14 10.85
CA SER A 60 -19.81 6.41 10.49
C SER A 60 -20.85 7.39 9.96
N ASP A 61 -20.75 8.67 10.35
CA ASP A 61 -21.59 9.75 9.79
C ASP A 61 -21.39 9.94 8.28
N GLN A 62 -20.33 9.36 7.70
CA GLN A 62 -20.07 9.38 6.26
C GLN A 62 -20.51 8.10 5.54
N TYR A 63 -21.06 7.10 6.25
CA TYR A 63 -21.46 5.81 5.68
C TYR A 63 -22.42 5.97 4.49
N ALA A 64 -23.44 6.82 4.62
CA ALA A 64 -24.40 7.06 3.54
C ALA A 64 -23.76 7.60 2.24
N LYS A 65 -22.60 8.28 2.34
CA LYS A 65 -21.86 8.78 1.17
C LYS A 65 -21.11 7.69 0.43
N MET A 66 -20.81 6.55 1.05
CA MET A 66 -20.18 5.43 0.34
C MET A 66 -21.09 4.83 -0.72
N ALA A 67 -22.41 4.89 -0.51
CA ALA A 67 -23.40 4.40 -1.47
C ALA A 67 -23.73 5.43 -2.56
N SER A 68 -23.69 6.73 -2.23
CA SER A 68 -24.11 7.81 -3.14
C SER A 68 -22.95 8.51 -3.87
N GLU A 69 -21.73 8.45 -3.35
CA GLU A 69 -20.55 9.04 -3.96
C GLU A 69 -19.59 7.96 -4.49
N GLN A 70 -18.96 8.25 -5.62
CA GLN A 70 -17.99 7.33 -6.21
C GLN A 70 -16.68 7.33 -5.40
N GLN A 71 -16.20 6.14 -5.05
CA GLN A 71 -14.87 5.94 -4.48
C GLN A 71 -13.81 6.62 -5.37
N GLN A 72 -12.83 7.27 -4.74
CA GLN A 72 -11.81 8.04 -5.45
C GLN A 72 -10.41 7.44 -5.30
N TYR A 73 -10.18 6.67 -4.24
CA TYR A 73 -8.89 6.09 -3.91
C TYR A 73 -8.97 4.57 -3.88
N TRP A 74 -8.01 3.91 -4.51
CA TRP A 74 -7.91 2.45 -4.55
C TRP A 74 -6.59 1.99 -3.97
N CYS A 75 -6.58 0.76 -3.48
CA CYS A 75 -5.39 0.16 -2.91
C CYS A 75 -4.42 -0.26 -4.02
N HIS A 76 -3.24 0.33 -4.05
CA HIS A 76 -2.15 -0.05 -4.95
C HIS A 76 -1.19 -0.98 -4.20
N SER A 77 -0.92 -2.15 -4.76
CA SER A 77 0.05 -3.12 -4.23
C SER A 77 0.76 -3.83 -5.37
N ASP A 78 2.08 -3.96 -5.24
CA ASP A 78 2.99 -4.68 -6.14
C ASP A 78 3.58 -5.93 -5.47
N ARG A 79 2.87 -6.46 -4.45
CA ARG A 79 3.25 -7.58 -3.57
C ARG A 79 4.49 -7.34 -2.69
N THR A 80 5.38 -6.41 -3.00
CA THR A 80 6.67 -6.24 -2.29
C THR A 80 6.83 -4.93 -1.54
N SER A 81 6.16 -3.88 -1.99
CA SER A 81 6.06 -2.61 -1.27
C SER A 81 4.88 -2.61 -0.32
N MET A 82 4.94 -1.69 0.65
CA MET A 82 3.81 -1.48 1.56
C MET A 82 2.64 -0.90 0.75
N PRO A 83 1.46 -1.55 0.75
CA PRO A 83 0.33 -1.12 -0.04
C PRO A 83 -0.16 0.27 0.36
N VAL A 84 -0.46 1.12 -0.62
CA VAL A 84 -0.92 2.49 -0.38
C VAL A 84 -2.18 2.81 -1.17
N TYR A 85 -3.05 3.63 -0.58
CA TYR A 85 -4.14 4.25 -1.32
C TYR A 85 -3.58 5.28 -2.30
N ALA A 86 -4.01 5.16 -3.56
CA ALA A 86 -3.71 6.14 -4.59
C ALA A 86 -5.01 6.56 -5.30
N LYS A 87 -5.11 7.86 -5.60
CA LYS A 87 -6.28 8.42 -6.28
C LYS A 87 -6.33 7.90 -7.73
N ARG A 88 -7.43 7.21 -8.07
CA ARG A 88 -7.68 6.60 -9.39
C ARG A 88 -9.01 7.07 -9.99
N ALA A 89 -9.33 8.34 -9.76
CA ALA A 89 -10.49 9.03 -10.32
C ALA A 89 -10.08 10.45 -10.74
N CYS A 90 -10.72 10.98 -11.77
CA CYS A 90 -10.53 12.36 -12.23
C CYS A 90 -11.45 13.33 -11.48
N ALA A 91 -11.11 14.62 -11.51
CA ALA A 91 -12.01 15.64 -11.00
C ALA A 91 -13.30 15.66 -11.84
N VAL A 92 -14.45 15.89 -11.22
CA VAL A 92 -15.77 15.84 -11.88
C VAL A 92 -15.84 16.85 -13.02
N GLU A 93 -15.22 18.01 -12.82
CA GLU A 93 -15.18 19.10 -13.78
C GLU A 93 -14.01 19.00 -14.79
N PHE A 94 -13.32 17.86 -14.85
CA PHE A 94 -12.25 17.66 -15.83
C PHE A 94 -12.83 17.49 -17.24
N SER A 95 -12.58 18.47 -18.10
CA SER A 95 -13.01 18.50 -19.50
C SER A 95 -11.96 18.00 -20.50
N GLY A 96 -10.93 17.30 -20.03
CA GLY A 96 -9.87 16.79 -20.90
C GLY A 96 -10.27 15.54 -21.70
N GLY A 97 -9.35 15.05 -22.53
CA GLY A 97 -9.60 13.94 -23.45
C GLY A 97 -9.98 12.63 -22.76
N GLU A 98 -10.90 11.88 -23.38
CA GLU A 98 -11.38 10.57 -22.93
C GLU A 98 -10.23 9.59 -22.63
N VAL A 99 -9.15 9.68 -23.41
CA VAL A 99 -7.96 8.85 -23.26
C VAL A 99 -7.30 9.05 -21.89
N GLN A 100 -7.15 10.30 -21.41
CA GLN A 100 -6.53 10.58 -20.11
C GLN A 100 -7.40 10.05 -18.96
N THR A 101 -8.71 10.27 -19.04
CA THR A 101 -9.66 9.75 -18.05
C THR A 101 -9.64 8.23 -18.01
N ARG A 102 -9.61 7.58 -19.18
CA ARG A 102 -9.52 6.12 -19.29
C ARG A 102 -8.21 5.59 -18.71
N ILE A 103 -7.06 6.19 -19.04
CA ILE A 103 -5.76 5.75 -18.49
C ILE A 103 -5.71 5.94 -16.97
N CYS A 104 -6.32 7.00 -16.43
CA CYS A 104 -6.42 7.16 -14.99
C CYS A 104 -7.28 6.06 -14.34
N THR A 105 -8.53 5.93 -14.79
CA THR A 105 -9.54 5.09 -14.13
C THR A 105 -9.33 3.59 -14.38
N GLN A 106 -8.94 3.20 -15.58
CA GLN A 106 -8.76 1.81 -15.97
C GLN A 106 -7.29 1.36 -15.92
N GLY A 107 -6.35 2.29 -15.76
CA GLY A 107 -4.92 1.99 -15.84
C GLY A 107 -4.43 1.81 -17.28
N VAL A 108 -3.12 1.62 -17.45
CA VAL A 108 -2.56 1.22 -18.74
C VAL A 108 -2.63 -0.31 -18.83
N ARG A 109 -3.12 -0.84 -19.95
CA ARG A 109 -3.18 -2.30 -20.16
C ARG A 109 -1.80 -2.94 -20.32
N ASP A 110 -0.85 -2.14 -20.79
CA ASP A 110 0.52 -2.57 -21.01
C ASP A 110 1.30 -2.64 -19.69
N LYS A 111 1.48 -3.86 -19.17
CA LYS A 111 2.28 -4.15 -17.97
C LYS A 111 3.78 -3.92 -18.19
N ALA A 112 4.24 -3.89 -19.45
CA ALA A 112 5.62 -3.55 -19.79
C ALA A 112 5.88 -2.04 -19.75
N ASP A 113 4.85 -1.20 -19.65
CA ASP A 113 5.03 0.24 -19.50
C ASP A 113 5.10 0.64 -18.03
N VAL A 114 6.24 0.33 -17.39
CA VAL A 114 6.46 0.61 -15.96
C VAL A 114 6.31 2.10 -15.67
N LEU A 115 6.92 2.98 -16.47
CA LEU A 115 6.92 4.42 -16.20
C LEU A 115 5.53 5.06 -16.31
N ASN A 116 4.66 4.61 -17.22
CA ASN A 116 3.30 5.15 -17.32
C ASN A 116 2.35 4.62 -16.23
N ASN A 117 2.68 3.47 -15.63
CA ASN A 117 1.94 2.90 -14.51
C ASN A 117 2.48 3.31 -13.14
N LEU A 118 3.58 4.08 -13.10
CA LEU A 118 4.17 4.55 -11.85
C LEU A 118 3.25 5.51 -11.09
N LEU A 119 3.13 5.25 -9.79
CA LEU A 119 2.53 6.19 -8.84
C LEU A 119 3.24 7.53 -8.89
N VAL A 120 2.46 8.60 -8.74
CA VAL A 120 2.99 9.96 -8.57
C VAL A 120 2.43 10.60 -7.31
N THR A 121 3.24 11.37 -6.61
CA THR A 121 2.80 12.18 -5.46
C THR A 121 2.99 13.65 -5.79
N SER A 122 1.95 14.45 -5.55
CA SER A 122 2.04 15.91 -5.63
C SER A 122 2.67 16.46 -4.35
N THR A 123 3.75 17.22 -4.48
CA THR A 123 4.44 17.91 -3.39
C THR A 123 3.56 18.99 -2.77
N LYS A 124 2.64 19.55 -3.55
CA LYS A 124 1.73 20.63 -3.16
C LYS A 124 0.51 20.12 -2.42
N SER A 125 -0.26 19.21 -3.04
CA SER A 125 -1.50 18.69 -2.43
C SER A 125 -1.26 17.51 -1.49
N LYS A 126 -0.04 16.96 -1.48
CA LYS A 126 0.34 15.73 -0.76
C LYS A 126 -0.46 14.50 -1.18
N THR A 127 -1.17 14.56 -2.31
CA THR A 127 -1.96 13.44 -2.82
C THR A 127 -1.11 12.52 -3.69
N THR A 128 -1.20 11.22 -3.42
CA THR A 128 -0.68 10.17 -4.31
C THR A 128 -1.75 9.76 -5.31
N TYR A 129 -1.36 9.70 -6.57
CA TYR A 129 -2.22 9.35 -7.72
C TYR A 129 -1.74 8.06 -8.35
N TRP A 130 -2.69 7.29 -8.88
CA TRP A 130 -2.44 5.97 -9.49
C TRP A 130 -1.42 6.02 -10.63
N ASN A 131 -1.43 7.12 -11.37
CA ASN A 131 -0.40 7.45 -12.34
C ASN A 131 -0.42 8.96 -12.63
N ARG A 132 0.52 9.39 -13.48
CA ARG A 132 0.61 10.79 -13.92
C ARG A 132 -0.68 11.31 -14.57
N ASN A 133 -1.41 10.47 -15.31
CA ASN A 133 -2.64 10.89 -15.97
C ASN A 133 -3.73 11.22 -14.94
N CYS A 134 -3.81 10.45 -13.85
CA CYS A 134 -4.68 10.80 -12.72
C CYS A 134 -4.32 12.15 -12.09
N ALA A 135 -3.04 12.44 -11.88
CA ALA A 135 -2.65 13.75 -11.35
C ALA A 135 -3.03 14.90 -12.30
N ILE A 136 -2.78 14.73 -13.61
CA ILE A 136 -3.14 15.74 -14.62
C ILE A 136 -4.65 15.97 -14.67
N CYS A 137 -5.46 14.91 -14.66
CA CYS A 137 -6.92 15.07 -14.69
C CYS A 137 -7.52 15.59 -13.37
N ASN A 138 -6.71 15.68 -12.32
CA ASN A 138 -7.03 16.40 -11.08
C ASN A 138 -6.36 17.78 -11.03
N LYS A 139 -5.96 18.33 -12.18
CA LYS A 139 -5.41 19.67 -12.35
C LYS A 139 -4.14 19.93 -11.53
N GLU A 140 -3.39 18.89 -11.19
CA GLU A 140 -2.10 19.05 -10.54
C GLU A 140 -1.09 19.71 -11.47
N ASN A 141 -0.28 20.61 -10.92
CA ASN A 141 0.81 21.18 -11.67
C ASN A 141 1.91 20.13 -11.83
N ARG A 142 2.34 19.88 -13.07
CA ARG A 142 3.45 18.96 -13.37
C ARG A 142 4.72 19.29 -12.59
N LYS A 143 4.90 20.56 -12.20
CA LYS A 143 6.04 21.01 -11.37
C LYS A 143 6.07 20.42 -9.97
N ASP A 144 4.91 20.08 -9.46
CA ASP A 144 4.72 19.57 -8.11
C ASP A 144 4.70 18.04 -8.10
N LEU A 145 4.71 17.36 -9.24
CA LEU A 145 4.65 15.90 -9.29
C LEU A 145 6.01 15.25 -9.09
N ARG A 146 6.03 14.17 -8.31
CA ARG A 146 7.17 13.28 -8.11
C ARG A 146 6.75 11.86 -8.41
N LEU A 147 7.42 11.21 -9.37
CA LEU A 147 7.22 9.79 -9.61
C LEU A 147 7.87 9.01 -8.46
N TRP A 148 7.27 7.88 -8.14
CA TRP A 148 7.89 6.89 -7.28
C TRP A 148 9.06 6.24 -8.04
N ALA A 149 10.16 5.95 -7.34
CA ALA A 149 11.27 5.24 -7.93
C ALA A 149 10.94 3.74 -8.03
N VAL A 150 11.60 3.01 -8.93
CA VAL A 150 11.41 1.56 -9.07
C VAL A 150 12.68 0.86 -8.62
N GLN A 151 12.60 0.04 -7.58
CA GLN A 151 13.66 -0.89 -7.24
C GLN A 151 13.40 -2.23 -7.93
N VAL A 152 14.29 -2.65 -8.82
CA VAL A 152 14.31 -3.99 -9.38
C VAL A 152 15.22 -4.87 -8.54
N VAL A 153 14.69 -5.99 -8.09
CA VAL A 153 15.39 -6.99 -7.28
C VAL A 153 15.42 -8.30 -8.07
N CYS A 154 16.62 -8.70 -8.51
CA CYS A 154 16.84 -9.97 -9.20
C CYS A 154 17.62 -10.92 -8.29
N PRO A 155 17.50 -12.24 -8.45
CA PRO A 155 18.47 -13.20 -7.90
C PRO A 155 19.91 -12.78 -8.28
N SER A 156 20.90 -13.01 -7.41
CA SER A 156 22.30 -12.70 -7.74
C SER A 156 22.98 -13.78 -8.58
N LYS A 157 22.39 -14.97 -8.67
CA LYS A 157 22.93 -16.11 -9.42
C LYS A 157 21.83 -16.96 -10.03
N HIS A 158 22.14 -17.60 -11.15
CA HIS A 158 21.30 -18.62 -11.78
C HIS A 158 22.20 -19.62 -12.51
N GLY A 159 22.22 -20.88 -12.04
CA GLY A 159 23.26 -21.84 -12.43
C GLY A 159 24.65 -21.29 -12.13
N ASP A 160 25.54 -21.32 -13.13
CA ASP A 160 26.90 -20.78 -13.04
C ASP A 160 27.01 -19.27 -13.32
N VAL A 161 25.90 -18.62 -13.70
CA VAL A 161 25.89 -17.19 -14.02
C VAL A 161 25.67 -16.38 -12.75
N THR A 162 26.60 -15.48 -12.45
CA THR A 162 26.43 -14.47 -11.39
C THR A 162 26.06 -13.13 -12.01
N PHE A 163 24.93 -12.57 -11.59
CA PHE A 163 24.47 -11.28 -12.04
C PHE A 163 25.11 -10.16 -11.22
N ARG A 164 25.51 -9.10 -11.92
CA ARG A 164 25.96 -7.84 -11.32
C ARG A 164 24.95 -6.75 -11.65
N LYS A 165 25.00 -5.63 -10.92
CA LYS A 165 24.13 -4.46 -11.15
C LYS A 165 24.07 -4.06 -12.62
N SER A 166 25.23 -3.92 -13.27
CA SER A 166 25.32 -3.55 -14.69
C SER A 166 24.66 -4.57 -15.62
N TYR A 167 24.76 -5.87 -15.31
CA TYR A 167 24.10 -6.89 -16.11
C TYR A 167 22.58 -6.73 -16.08
N VAL A 168 22.01 -6.47 -14.89
CA VAL A 168 20.58 -6.18 -14.75
C VAL A 168 20.20 -4.92 -15.52
N GLU A 169 20.97 -3.83 -15.39
CA GLU A 169 20.71 -2.58 -16.12
C GLU A 169 20.71 -2.76 -17.65
N ASP A 170 21.55 -3.66 -18.18
CA ASP A 170 21.73 -3.84 -19.63
C ASP A 170 20.81 -4.94 -20.23
N HIS A 171 20.34 -5.89 -19.42
CA HIS A 171 19.64 -7.09 -19.90
C HIS A 171 18.23 -7.29 -19.31
N LEU A 172 17.76 -6.36 -18.48
CA LEU A 172 16.38 -6.40 -17.98
C LEU A 172 15.40 -6.32 -19.15
N THR A 173 14.47 -7.26 -19.21
CA THR A 173 13.49 -7.36 -20.29
C THR A 173 12.15 -7.85 -19.75
N PHE A 174 11.08 -7.56 -20.48
CA PHE A 174 9.74 -8.04 -20.18
C PHE A 174 9.46 -9.29 -21.01
N ASP A 175 9.08 -10.37 -20.34
CA ASP A 175 8.63 -11.60 -20.99
C ASP A 175 7.10 -11.53 -21.17
N LEU A 176 6.64 -11.65 -22.42
CA LEU A 176 5.22 -11.52 -22.75
C LEU A 176 4.41 -12.75 -22.36
N ASP A 177 5.03 -13.93 -22.37
CA ASP A 177 4.34 -15.20 -22.07
C ASP A 177 4.14 -15.34 -20.55
N LEU A 178 5.13 -14.91 -19.77
CA LEU A 178 5.06 -14.89 -18.31
C LEU A 178 4.40 -13.61 -17.75
N GLU A 179 4.29 -12.56 -18.58
CA GLU A 179 3.89 -11.21 -18.17
C GLU A 179 4.75 -10.65 -17.02
N GLU A 180 6.04 -10.97 -17.01
CA GLU A 180 6.97 -10.64 -15.93
C GLU A 180 8.23 -9.93 -16.42
N TRP A 181 8.81 -9.10 -15.55
CA TRP A 181 10.13 -8.51 -15.75
C TRP A 181 11.22 -9.44 -15.27
N GLY A 182 12.33 -9.53 -15.99
CA GLY A 182 13.40 -10.45 -15.62
C GLY A 182 14.59 -10.40 -16.57
N LEU A 183 15.44 -11.42 -16.46
CA LEU A 183 16.67 -11.57 -17.23
C LEU A 183 16.55 -12.81 -18.11
N LYS A 184 16.77 -12.64 -19.42
CA LYS A 184 16.95 -13.77 -20.32
C LYS A 184 18.32 -14.39 -20.12
N VAL A 185 18.36 -15.68 -19.81
CA VAL A 185 19.58 -16.48 -19.68
C VAL A 185 19.58 -17.58 -20.73
N LYS A 186 20.74 -18.22 -20.91
CA LYS A 186 20.92 -19.28 -21.92
C LYS A 186 19.85 -20.38 -21.82
N ASP A 187 19.49 -20.75 -20.60
CA ASP A 187 18.60 -21.88 -20.31
C ASP A 187 17.25 -21.46 -19.71
N GLY A 188 16.80 -20.21 -19.96
CA GLY A 188 15.47 -19.77 -19.54
C GLY A 188 15.35 -18.29 -19.18
N PHE A 189 14.46 -18.01 -18.23
CA PHE A 189 14.13 -16.67 -17.77
C PHE A 189 14.20 -16.60 -16.25
N VAL A 190 14.89 -15.58 -15.74
CA VAL A 190 14.99 -15.32 -14.31
C VAL A 190 14.12 -14.13 -13.97
N ALA A 191 12.97 -14.39 -13.35
CA ALA A 191 12.06 -13.36 -12.89
C ALA A 191 12.73 -12.44 -11.86
N CYS A 192 12.53 -11.14 -12.03
CA CYS A 192 12.91 -10.10 -11.10
C CYS A 192 11.66 -9.48 -10.50
N THR A 193 11.76 -8.96 -9.29
CA THR A 193 10.66 -8.27 -8.63
C THR A 193 10.84 -6.77 -8.70
N LEU A 194 9.76 -6.06 -9.05
CA LEU A 194 9.71 -4.61 -9.03
C LEU A 194 9.07 -4.16 -7.72
N THR A 195 9.71 -3.23 -7.03
CA THR A 195 9.24 -2.62 -5.79
C THR A 195 9.19 -1.11 -5.98
N PHE A 196 8.04 -0.49 -5.75
CA PHE A 196 7.90 0.96 -5.87
C PHE A 196 8.32 1.67 -4.58
N LEU A 197 9.24 2.63 -4.71
CA LEU A 197 9.79 3.41 -3.61
C LEU A 197 9.21 4.83 -3.62
N GLN A 198 8.61 5.20 -2.49
CA GLN A 198 8.06 6.52 -2.31
C GLN A 198 9.16 7.61 -2.29
N PRO A 199 8.90 8.81 -2.86
CA PRO A 199 9.74 9.99 -2.67
C PRO A 199 9.89 10.38 -1.18
N THR A 200 11.10 10.29 -0.64
CA THR A 200 11.40 10.39 0.81
C THR A 200 11.15 11.78 1.42
N LYS A 201 11.19 12.86 0.63
CA LYS A 201 11.09 14.25 1.13
C LYS A 201 9.72 14.90 0.93
N THR A 202 8.75 14.16 0.40
CA THR A 202 7.51 14.75 -0.15
C THR A 202 6.27 14.40 0.66
N VAL A 203 6.43 13.59 1.70
CA VAL A 203 5.38 12.78 2.31
C VAL A 203 4.49 13.62 3.23
N GLY A 204 3.28 13.93 2.78
CA GLY A 204 2.15 14.00 3.72
C GLY A 204 1.82 12.58 4.20
N LYS A 205 1.09 12.44 5.32
CA LYS A 205 0.71 11.12 5.89
C LYS A 205 0.18 10.19 4.78
N LEU A 206 0.93 9.13 4.46
CA LEU A 206 0.45 8.09 3.56
C LEU A 206 -0.72 7.35 4.21
N ASN A 207 -1.74 7.07 3.40
CA ASN A 207 -2.82 6.18 3.78
C ASN A 207 -2.48 4.79 3.26
N TYR A 208 -2.04 3.91 4.16
CA TYR A 208 -1.79 2.51 3.85
C TYR A 208 -3.09 1.76 3.67
N CYS A 209 -3.04 0.68 2.89
CA CYS A 209 -4.26 0.05 2.41
C CYS A 209 -4.23 -1.47 2.37
N ALA A 210 -5.43 -1.89 2.01
CA ALA A 210 -6.07 -3.17 2.04
C ALA A 210 -5.90 -4.21 0.92
N PRO A 211 -4.73 -4.69 0.40
CA PRO A 211 -4.79 -5.39 -0.87
C PRO A 211 -5.51 -6.74 -0.75
N ASN A 212 -6.12 -7.15 -1.86
CA ASN A 212 -6.74 -8.47 -2.06
C ASN A 212 -7.82 -8.85 -1.05
N LEU A 213 -8.57 -7.87 -0.55
CA LEU A 213 -9.76 -8.12 0.25
C LEU A 213 -10.85 -8.79 -0.59
N VAL A 214 -11.37 -9.92 -0.11
CA VAL A 214 -12.64 -10.46 -0.60
C VAL A 214 -13.74 -9.48 -0.19
N SER A 215 -14.32 -8.82 -1.18
CA SER A 215 -15.21 -7.65 -1.00
C SER A 215 -16.54 -7.79 -1.75
N SER A 216 -16.82 -8.97 -2.29
CA SER A 216 -18.07 -9.32 -2.98
C SER A 216 -18.47 -10.75 -2.67
N CYS A 217 -19.76 -11.04 -2.80
CA CYS A 217 -20.30 -12.38 -2.71
C CYS A 217 -20.25 -13.10 -4.07
N PRO A 218 -20.18 -14.45 -4.09
CA PRO A 218 -20.35 -15.24 -5.30
C PRO A 218 -21.69 -14.94 -6.00
N ALA A 219 -21.70 -15.02 -7.32
CA ALA A 219 -22.93 -14.86 -8.09
C ALA A 219 -23.94 -15.96 -7.71
N GLY A 220 -25.18 -15.57 -7.42
CA GLY A 220 -26.25 -16.49 -7.04
C GLY A 220 -26.36 -16.80 -5.54
N PHE A 221 -25.58 -16.13 -4.68
CA PHE A 221 -25.79 -16.21 -3.24
C PHE A 221 -27.17 -15.64 -2.87
N GLU A 222 -27.95 -16.39 -2.07
CA GLU A 222 -29.40 -16.18 -1.92
C GLU A 222 -29.78 -15.09 -0.91
N ASP A 223 -28.99 -14.92 0.15
CA ASP A 223 -29.30 -13.95 1.21
C ASP A 223 -28.88 -12.53 0.76
N SER A 224 -29.87 -11.75 0.32
CA SER A 224 -29.71 -10.39 -0.16
C SER A 224 -29.23 -9.42 0.92
N GLU A 225 -29.56 -9.66 2.19
CA GLU A 225 -29.12 -8.78 3.29
C GLU A 225 -27.62 -8.92 3.51
N VAL A 226 -27.10 -10.15 3.49
CA VAL A 226 -25.66 -10.41 3.58
C VAL A 226 -24.94 -9.86 2.35
N VAL A 227 -25.51 -10.00 1.14
CA VAL A 227 -24.94 -9.44 -0.09
C VAL A 227 -24.85 -7.92 -0.01
N GLU A 228 -25.92 -7.26 0.42
CA GLU A 228 -25.95 -5.81 0.61
C GLU A 228 -24.88 -5.40 1.61
N LYS A 229 -24.88 -5.97 2.82
CA LYS A 229 -23.94 -5.60 3.88
C LYS A 229 -22.48 -5.88 3.52
N CYS A 230 -22.19 -6.94 2.76
CA CYS A 230 -20.83 -7.20 2.27
C CYS A 230 -20.29 -6.01 1.46
N SER A 231 -21.14 -5.34 0.68
CA SER A 231 -20.72 -4.26 -0.21
C SER A 231 -20.69 -2.86 0.42
N THR A 232 -21.34 -2.66 1.58
CA THR A 232 -21.67 -1.30 2.06
C THR A 232 -20.71 -0.70 3.07
N TYR A 233 -20.06 -1.49 3.94
CA TYR A 233 -19.12 -0.98 4.95
C TYR A 233 -17.78 -1.71 4.93
N HIS A 234 -16.82 -1.16 5.66
CA HIS A 234 -15.50 -1.75 5.86
C HIS A 234 -15.33 -2.16 7.31
N ALA A 235 -14.75 -3.33 7.54
CA ALA A 235 -14.57 -3.95 8.85
C ALA A 235 -13.68 -5.19 8.70
N GLU A 236 -12.41 -5.01 8.33
CA GLU A 236 -11.57 -6.13 7.89
C GLU A 236 -11.58 -7.31 8.87
N ARG A 237 -11.65 -8.51 8.30
CA ARG A 237 -11.58 -9.79 9.01
C ARG A 237 -10.54 -10.67 8.36
N LYS A 238 -9.77 -11.37 9.19
CA LYS A 238 -8.83 -12.40 8.73
C LYS A 238 -9.40 -13.77 9.04
N GLN A 239 -9.34 -14.70 8.10
CA GLN A 239 -9.65 -16.10 8.40
C GLN A 239 -8.49 -16.77 9.12
N LYS A 240 -8.77 -17.43 10.24
CA LYS A 240 -7.82 -18.16 11.08
C LYS A 240 -6.97 -19.11 10.25
N ASN A 241 -5.67 -19.13 10.53
CA ASN A 241 -4.69 -20.00 9.87
C ASN A 241 -4.58 -19.84 8.34
N THR A 242 -5.04 -18.73 7.77
CA THR A 242 -4.91 -18.41 6.34
C THR A 242 -4.37 -17.00 6.12
N ASP A 243 -4.04 -16.70 4.86
CA ASP A 243 -3.75 -15.33 4.39
C ASP A 243 -4.97 -14.67 3.72
N LEU A 244 -6.17 -15.22 3.95
CA LEU A 244 -7.41 -14.66 3.40
C LEU A 244 -7.95 -13.56 4.31
N TYR A 245 -8.25 -12.44 3.68
CA TYR A 245 -8.84 -11.27 4.32
C TYR A 245 -10.14 -10.91 3.62
N PHE A 246 -11.15 -10.61 4.42
CA PHE A 246 -12.48 -10.19 3.99
C PHE A 246 -12.70 -8.75 4.36
N ARG A 247 -13.42 -8.02 3.51
CA ARG A 247 -13.75 -6.60 3.74
C ARG A 247 -14.53 -6.41 5.04
N ASN A 248 -15.43 -7.34 5.34
CA ASN A 248 -16.23 -7.41 6.54
C ASN A 248 -16.70 -8.85 6.78
N VAL A 249 -17.35 -9.10 7.93
CA VAL A 249 -17.88 -10.42 8.30
C VAL A 249 -18.89 -10.94 7.28
N HIS A 250 -19.75 -10.09 6.71
CA HIS A 250 -20.74 -10.53 5.72
C HIS A 250 -20.11 -11.01 4.41
N CYS A 251 -18.99 -10.41 4.00
CA CYS A 251 -18.22 -10.95 2.88
C CYS A 251 -17.60 -12.32 3.20
N ALA A 252 -17.21 -12.58 4.44
CA ALA A 252 -16.74 -13.90 4.86
C ALA A 252 -17.88 -14.93 4.82
N LEU A 253 -19.04 -14.58 5.40
CA LEU A 253 -20.23 -15.42 5.45
C LEU A 253 -20.68 -15.86 4.07
N CYS A 254 -20.83 -14.92 3.11
CA CYS A 254 -21.26 -15.29 1.76
C CYS A 254 -20.21 -16.02 0.92
N ASN A 255 -18.95 -16.08 1.40
CA ASN A 255 -17.89 -16.90 0.83
C ASN A 255 -17.65 -18.19 1.63
N GLY A 256 -18.62 -18.59 2.47
CA GLY A 256 -18.62 -19.88 3.17
C GLY A 256 -17.69 -19.94 4.38
N VAL A 257 -17.26 -18.80 4.93
CA VAL A 257 -16.43 -18.72 6.14
C VAL A 257 -17.30 -18.33 7.34
N SER A 258 -17.26 -19.14 8.39
CA SER A 258 -18.02 -18.90 9.62
C SER A 258 -17.40 -17.77 10.46
N GLU A 259 -18.20 -17.12 11.33
CA GLU A 259 -17.66 -16.08 12.23
C GLU A 259 -16.63 -16.65 13.22
N ASP A 260 -16.81 -17.89 13.66
CA ASP A 260 -15.88 -18.60 14.56
C ASP A 260 -14.51 -18.83 13.92
N ASP A 261 -14.42 -18.79 12.59
CA ASP A 261 -13.17 -18.91 11.83
C ASP A 261 -12.50 -17.56 11.55
N LEU A 262 -13.01 -16.45 12.12
CA LEU A 262 -12.47 -15.11 11.91
C LEU A 262 -11.71 -14.57 13.13
N GLU A 263 -10.73 -13.72 12.86
CA GLU A 263 -9.98 -12.96 13.87
C GLU A 263 -10.21 -11.46 13.69
N CYS A 264 -10.40 -10.74 14.81
CA CYS A 264 -10.49 -9.28 14.87
C CYS A 264 -9.10 -8.63 14.82
N VAL A 265 -8.28 -8.95 13.82
CA VAL A 265 -6.93 -8.39 13.69
C VAL A 265 -6.89 -7.28 12.66
N GLY A 266 -6.72 -6.04 13.14
CA GLY A 266 -6.22 -4.94 12.32
C GLY A 266 -4.83 -5.27 11.79
N ARG A 267 -4.59 -5.07 10.49
CA ARG A 267 -3.36 -5.56 9.85
C ARG A 267 -2.10 -4.90 10.41
N ASN A 268 -1.19 -5.72 10.94
CA ASN A 268 0.24 -5.45 10.90
C ASN A 268 0.72 -5.73 9.47
N TYR A 269 0.72 -4.72 8.60
CA TYR A 269 1.30 -4.83 7.26
C TYR A 269 2.81 -4.98 7.37
N SER A 270 3.28 -6.22 7.56
CA SER A 270 4.64 -6.56 7.18
C SER A 270 4.66 -6.68 5.65
N PRO A 271 5.58 -6.00 4.95
CA PRO A 271 5.76 -6.20 3.51
C PRO A 271 5.89 -7.70 3.23
N LEU A 272 4.98 -8.24 2.40
CA LEU A 272 5.04 -9.64 1.98
C LEU A 272 6.38 -9.82 1.24
N ASN A 273 7.22 -10.71 1.76
CA ASN A 273 8.44 -11.15 1.10
C ASN A 273 9.34 -10.01 0.61
N ASN A 274 9.98 -9.30 1.56
CA ASN A 274 11.35 -8.91 1.25
C ASN A 274 12.09 -10.21 0.93
N ILE A 275 12.60 -10.38 -0.29
CA ILE A 275 13.61 -11.40 -0.58
C ILE A 275 14.81 -11.08 0.32
N LYS A 276 14.78 -11.62 1.53
CA LYS A 276 15.82 -11.49 2.54
C LYS A 276 16.81 -12.60 2.23
N GLY A 277 17.87 -12.23 1.54
CA GLY A 277 18.98 -13.10 1.23
C GLY A 277 20.19 -12.28 0.84
N LYS A 278 21.39 -12.82 1.10
CA LYS A 278 22.65 -12.23 0.62
C LYS A 278 22.82 -12.35 -0.91
N ASP A 279 21.90 -13.05 -1.57
CA ASP A 279 21.98 -13.45 -2.98
C ASP A 279 20.98 -12.70 -3.86
N VAL A 280 20.91 -11.37 -3.75
CA VAL A 280 20.10 -10.53 -4.65
C VAL A 280 20.88 -9.32 -5.16
N VAL A 281 20.58 -8.92 -6.39
CA VAL A 281 21.04 -7.66 -7.00
C VAL A 281 19.89 -6.67 -6.99
N LYS A 282 20.14 -5.48 -6.46
CA LYS A 282 19.16 -4.39 -6.41
C LYS A 282 19.59 -3.25 -7.31
N VAL A 283 18.71 -2.82 -8.19
CA VAL A 283 18.89 -1.65 -9.05
C VAL A 283 17.73 -0.70 -8.81
N VAL A 284 18.03 0.52 -8.37
CA VAL A 284 17.00 1.55 -8.25
C VAL A 284 17.01 2.40 -9.51
N PHE A 285 15.87 2.40 -10.18
CA PHE A 285 15.59 3.25 -11.30
C PHE A 285 14.87 4.52 -10.82
N ASP A 286 15.63 5.62 -10.70
CA ASP A 286 15.11 6.95 -10.35
C ASP A 286 15.26 7.90 -11.54
N SER A 287 14.16 8.57 -11.88
CA SER A 287 14.16 10.02 -11.92
C SER A 287 14.67 10.73 -13.18
N GLY A 288 15.78 10.29 -13.76
CA GLY A 288 16.32 10.93 -14.97
C GLY A 288 17.78 11.37 -15.00
N VAL A 289 18.70 10.72 -14.30
CA VAL A 289 20.12 10.70 -14.73
C VAL A 289 20.69 9.32 -14.45
N TRP A 290 20.83 8.52 -15.51
CA TRP A 290 21.50 7.22 -15.41
C TRP A 290 22.99 7.47 -15.41
N LEU A 291 23.63 7.35 -14.26
CA LEU A 291 25.07 7.52 -14.18
C LEU A 291 25.78 6.19 -14.47
N ASP A 292 26.84 6.25 -15.26
CA ASP A 292 27.79 5.15 -15.38
C ASP A 292 28.69 5.07 -14.12
N ARG A 293 29.69 4.18 -14.14
CA ARG A 293 30.59 4.00 -12.99
C ARG A 293 31.43 5.25 -12.66
N ASN A 294 31.52 6.21 -13.57
CA ASN A 294 32.29 7.43 -13.44
C ASN A 294 31.41 8.64 -13.12
N GLU A 295 30.16 8.41 -12.70
CA GLU A 295 29.20 9.49 -12.43
C GLU A 295 28.91 10.35 -13.67
N THR A 296 29.05 9.77 -14.88
CA THR A 296 28.68 10.43 -16.13
C THR A 296 27.37 9.89 -16.66
N GLU A 297 26.55 10.74 -17.27
CA GLU A 297 25.26 10.34 -17.81
C GLU A 297 25.43 9.28 -18.93
N LYS A 298 25.07 8.03 -18.62
CA LYS A 298 25.12 6.84 -19.48
C LYS A 298 24.21 6.99 -20.70
N TYR A 299 23.05 7.62 -20.53
CA TYR A 299 22.07 7.82 -21.61
C TYR A 299 21.66 9.27 -21.69
N LYS A 300 22.11 9.98 -22.73
CA LYS A 300 21.73 11.36 -23.00
C LYS A 300 20.47 11.42 -23.84
N CYS A 301 19.46 12.09 -23.35
CA CYS A 301 18.28 12.46 -24.13
C CYS A 301 18.31 13.95 -24.48
N SER A 302 17.61 14.34 -25.55
CA SER A 302 17.43 15.75 -25.87
C SER A 302 16.70 16.49 -24.74
N SER A 303 16.88 17.80 -24.63
CA SER A 303 16.23 18.63 -23.59
C SER A 303 14.72 18.34 -23.49
N GLY A 304 14.24 18.11 -22.27
CA GLY A 304 12.83 17.76 -21.99
C GLY A 304 12.49 16.27 -22.18
N ASN A 305 13.46 15.42 -22.50
CA ASN A 305 13.31 13.97 -22.57
C ASN A 305 14.14 13.28 -21.47
N MET A 306 13.69 12.10 -21.03
CA MET A 306 14.38 11.22 -20.10
C MET A 306 14.48 9.82 -20.70
N TYR A 307 15.60 9.15 -20.48
CA TYR A 307 15.77 7.77 -20.88
C TYR A 307 14.93 6.84 -20.00
N ASP A 308 14.08 6.06 -20.64
CA ASP A 308 13.34 4.97 -20.03
C ASP A 308 14.13 3.66 -20.15
N PRO A 309 14.63 3.12 -19.04
CA PRO A 309 15.41 1.87 -19.03
C PRO A 309 14.55 0.64 -19.34
N PHE A 310 13.25 0.69 -19.13
CA PHE A 310 12.35 -0.44 -19.36
C PHE A 310 12.03 -0.62 -20.85
N GLN A 311 12.01 0.46 -21.62
CA GLN A 311 11.76 0.41 -23.07
C GLN A 311 12.97 0.83 -23.92
N ALA A 312 14.12 1.02 -23.29
CA ALA A 312 15.37 1.42 -23.92
C ALA A 312 15.23 2.62 -24.88
N ARG A 313 14.45 3.64 -24.49
CA ARG A 313 14.17 4.82 -25.35
C ARG A 313 14.02 6.11 -24.55
N CYS A 314 14.33 7.25 -25.19
CA CYS A 314 14.02 8.56 -24.63
C CYS A 314 12.51 8.85 -24.71
N ARG A 315 11.91 9.25 -23.60
CA ARG A 315 10.51 9.68 -23.49
C ARG A 315 10.43 11.13 -23.05
N GLN A 316 9.42 11.85 -23.53
CA GLN A 316 9.19 13.22 -23.10
C GLN A 316 8.72 13.28 -21.65
N MET A 317 9.49 13.98 -20.81
CA MET A 317 9.18 14.17 -19.39
C MET A 317 9.11 15.68 -19.07
N PRO A 318 8.20 16.10 -18.17
CA PRO A 318 8.13 17.49 -17.77
C PRO A 318 9.41 17.91 -17.04
N GLU A 319 9.94 19.10 -17.37
CA GLU A 319 11.23 19.64 -16.93
C GLU A 319 11.43 19.72 -15.40
N SER A 320 10.34 19.80 -14.65
CA SER A 320 10.35 19.77 -13.18
C SER A 320 10.78 18.44 -12.57
N PHE A 321 10.73 17.38 -13.36
CA PHE A 321 11.08 16.03 -12.95
C PHE A 321 12.58 15.83 -12.78
N LEU A 322 13.37 16.55 -13.58
CA LEU A 322 14.82 16.40 -13.63
C LEU A 322 15.55 17.03 -12.43
N ARG A 323 14.86 17.80 -11.56
CA ARG A 323 15.49 18.61 -10.51
C ARG A 323 15.66 17.92 -9.15
N ASP A 324 14.92 16.85 -8.86
CA ASP A 324 14.89 16.25 -7.50
C ASP A 324 15.70 14.95 -7.35
N LEU A 325 16.43 14.55 -8.40
CA LEU A 325 17.26 13.34 -8.51
C LEU A 325 18.35 13.17 -7.44
N ASN A 326 18.79 14.25 -6.79
CA ASN A 326 19.84 14.18 -5.75
C ASN A 326 19.30 13.93 -4.34
N ALA A 327 17.98 13.84 -4.15
CA ALA A 327 17.38 13.82 -2.82
C ALA A 327 16.95 12.43 -2.32
N THR A 328 16.73 11.47 -3.22
CA THR A 328 15.96 10.24 -2.92
C THR A 328 16.81 9.04 -2.48
N LEU A 329 18.14 9.06 -2.65
CA LEU A 329 18.92 7.82 -2.61
C LEU A 329 19.88 7.59 -1.44
N TYR A 330 19.98 8.49 -0.47
CA TYR A 330 20.76 8.21 0.74
C TYR A 330 20.09 8.82 1.97
N PRO A 331 19.76 8.04 3.03
CA PRO A 331 19.89 8.63 4.35
C PRO A 331 21.35 9.06 4.44
N VAL A 332 21.59 10.36 4.53
CA VAL A 332 22.91 10.90 4.89
C VAL A 332 23.14 10.58 6.37
N ASN A 333 23.26 9.30 6.69
CA ASN A 333 23.87 8.80 7.91
C ASN A 333 25.30 8.39 7.56
N PHE A 334 26.07 9.36 7.08
CA PHE A 334 27.53 9.37 7.16
C PHE A 334 28.02 10.82 7.14
N ALA A 335 27.48 11.65 8.03
CA ALA A 335 28.38 12.53 8.74
C ALA A 335 29.08 11.64 9.78
N PRO A 336 30.41 11.45 9.73
CA PRO A 336 31.11 10.95 10.89
C PRO A 336 30.73 11.88 12.06
N ARG A 337 30.39 11.31 13.22
CA ARG A 337 30.30 12.05 14.49
C ARG A 337 31.67 12.64 14.92
N ILE A 338 32.52 13.07 14.00
CA ILE A 338 33.86 13.61 14.30
C ILE A 338 33.77 15.03 14.90
N MET A 339 32.66 15.76 14.75
CA MET A 339 32.50 17.05 15.45
C MET A 339 31.92 16.94 16.87
N GLY A 340 31.31 15.81 17.25
CA GLY A 340 30.83 15.60 18.62
C GLY A 340 31.98 15.23 19.56
N ASP A 341 32.90 14.38 19.09
CA ASP A 341 34.00 13.89 19.92
C ASP A 341 35.08 14.97 20.12
N ALA A 342 35.33 15.85 19.15
CA ALA A 342 36.28 16.96 19.34
C ALA A 342 35.84 17.93 20.46
N TYR A 343 34.53 18.19 20.60
CA TYR A 343 34.00 19.03 21.67
C TYR A 343 34.07 18.33 23.03
N VAL A 344 33.79 17.02 23.08
CA VAL A 344 33.90 16.22 24.31
C VAL A 344 35.37 16.09 24.74
N PHE A 345 36.30 15.88 23.80
CA PHE A 345 37.73 15.86 24.08
C PHE A 345 38.28 17.23 24.50
N ALA A 346 37.81 18.33 23.89
CA ALA A 346 38.20 19.68 24.31
C ALA A 346 37.69 20.00 25.72
N ILE A 347 36.44 19.63 26.06
CA ILE A 347 35.89 19.80 27.40
C ILE A 347 36.64 18.92 28.43
N LEU A 348 36.96 17.67 28.09
CA LEU A 348 37.77 16.80 28.96
C LEU A 348 39.19 17.35 29.18
N LEU A 349 39.84 17.88 28.14
CA LEU A 349 41.15 18.53 28.27
C LEU A 349 41.09 19.78 29.16
N VAL A 350 40.04 20.60 29.04
CA VAL A 350 39.82 21.76 29.92
C VAL A 350 39.59 21.31 31.36
N PHE A 351 38.80 20.26 31.60
CA PHE A 351 38.61 19.72 32.96
C PHE A 351 39.89 19.14 33.57
N ILE A 352 40.71 18.43 32.78
CA ILE A 352 42.01 17.90 33.24
C ILE A 352 43.00 19.03 33.54
N LEU A 353 43.00 20.10 32.73
CA LEU A 353 43.84 21.26 32.99
C LEU A 353 43.37 22.03 34.23
N ILE A 354 42.06 22.23 34.42
CA ILE A 354 41.52 22.87 35.62
C ILE A 354 41.81 22.03 36.87
N SER A 355 41.66 20.70 36.81
CA SER A 355 41.95 19.83 37.96
C SER A 355 43.43 19.81 38.34
N LYS A 356 44.34 20.03 37.38
CA LYS A 356 45.79 20.16 37.67
C LYS A 356 46.14 21.52 38.29
N TYR A 357 45.42 22.58 37.96
CA TYR A 357 45.67 23.91 38.53
C TYR A 357 45.04 24.12 39.91
N SER A 358 43.96 23.40 40.26
CA SER A 358 43.38 23.45 41.61
C SER A 358 44.21 22.76 42.71
N PHE A 359 45.34 22.12 42.38
CA PHE A 359 46.26 21.51 43.36
C PHE A 359 47.49 22.37 43.70
N TYR A 360 47.58 23.59 43.16
CA TYR A 360 48.65 24.55 43.47
C TYR A 360 48.08 25.90 43.94
N CYS A 361 47.22 25.85 44.96
CA CYS A 361 46.84 27.00 45.81
C CYS A 361 46.69 26.52 47.26
#